data_AF-A0A838IW45-F1
#
_entry.id   AF-A0A838IW45-F1
#
_cell.length_a   1.000
_cell.length_b   1.000
_cell.length_c   1.000
_cell.angle_alpha   90.00
_cell.angle_beta   90.00
_cell.angle_gamma   90.00
#
_symmetry.space_group_name_H-M   'P 1'
#
loop_
_entity.id
_entity.type
_entity.pdbx_description
1 polymer ?
#
loop_
_entity_poly.entity_id
_entity_poly.type
_entity_poly.pdbx_seq_one_letter_code
_entity_poly.pdbx_strand_id
1 'polypeptide(L)'
;MTPRPLARPASRGRPSHTLARRGRLRWLFAVLFSVLLGVSSAAEEIASEAAALLDEARAAVIEAYGRDDPRTPDHPGWREGLELGRQALAIDPHPDIHRFLGRTYAIVGWSVRALTHFDALLAEGGSLEDPEGTALAEVSSSDLYGATAANIGFARYGVGDLDGALVYYGRWLDAVPGSVSALRWLGRIHLERLDPEAALPFWERVVELEPDDEAAAFYLEEARRGAAVGAEASAAYRSGLTAYQAGDLPAALASFEVAVAAAPGFVDASVWAGRTALEVQRPDLAVRHWERVVAARPDDGGATYFLRVAQDQAAYGVAAGSRFHAGIEAYERGDRDGAGAAFAAAVAANGDFVEAWVWLARVHQELGRYDDAVEAWERVLVLDPRDERARYFLNVTRQQRGVTAAAGAVFADGIAAFEANDLATAGMRFTEAVRIDPDALQAWVWLGRVAFSLQRWEAAAVAYRRAAELAPDDDDIAFFAEEAERLANPEPEVLEEEAPEEEVPEEEVPEEEVPEEEVQEEESASGDPGEPEGVGDEPAAPAEVPDLRSTEPGEDLR
;
A
#
# COMPACT_ATOMS: atom_id res chain seq x y z
N MET A 1 -51.55 -9.24 -12.20
CA MET A 1 -52.61 -8.46 -11.53
C MET A 1 -52.11 -7.98 -10.18
N THR A 2 -51.69 -6.72 -10.07
CA THR A 2 -51.73 -5.92 -8.83
C THR A 2 -53.20 -5.48 -8.58
N PRO A 3 -53.65 -5.05 -7.37
CA PRO A 3 -52.91 -4.23 -6.38
C PRO A 3 -53.13 -4.49 -4.86
N ARG A 4 -52.18 -3.94 -4.07
CA ARG A 4 -52.22 -3.21 -2.76
C ARG A 4 -53.62 -2.78 -2.18
N PRO A 5 -53.74 -2.14 -0.98
CA PRO A 5 -53.03 -2.24 0.33
C PRO A 5 -53.92 -1.91 1.60
N LEU A 6 -53.26 -1.72 2.77
CA LEU A 6 -53.53 -0.74 3.86
C LEU A 6 -54.30 -1.08 5.17
N ALA A 7 -53.63 -0.68 6.27
CA ALA A 7 -54.10 0.02 7.47
C ALA A 7 -54.48 -0.74 8.76
N ARG A 8 -53.72 -0.46 9.83
CA ARG A 8 -54.11 -0.54 11.25
C ARG A 8 -55.13 0.58 11.59
N PRO A 9 -55.89 0.53 12.70
CA PRO A 9 -55.39 1.16 13.94
C PRO A 9 -55.89 0.58 15.30
N ALA A 10 -55.00 0.72 16.30
CA ALA A 10 -55.17 1.24 17.66
C ALA A 10 -56.42 0.96 18.54
N SER A 11 -56.11 0.41 19.74
CA SER A 11 -56.30 1.05 21.06
C SER A 11 -57.28 0.43 22.08
N ARG A 12 -56.74 0.38 23.32
CA ARG A 12 -57.37 0.51 24.65
C ARG A 12 -58.20 -0.65 25.22
N GLY A 13 -57.82 -1.00 26.46
CA GLY A 13 -58.80 -1.34 27.49
C GLY A 13 -58.55 -2.64 28.25
N ARG A 14 -57.66 -2.59 29.25
CA ARG A 14 -57.70 -3.45 30.46
C ARG A 14 -59.09 -3.37 31.12
N PRO A 15 -59.58 -4.38 31.88
CA PRO A 15 -59.03 -4.62 33.22
C PRO A 15 -59.04 -6.07 33.79
N SER A 16 -58.05 -6.29 34.66
CA SER A 16 -57.94 -7.10 35.89
C SER A 16 -58.87 -8.30 36.15
N HIS A 17 -58.30 -9.46 36.55
CA HIS A 17 -58.08 -9.82 37.98
C HIS A 17 -57.32 -11.16 38.17
N THR A 18 -56.26 -11.15 38.99
CA THR A 18 -55.76 -12.17 39.99
C THR A 18 -55.50 -13.62 39.54
N LEU A 19 -54.54 -14.42 40.02
CA LEU A 19 -53.50 -14.48 41.07
C LEU A 19 -52.74 -15.81 40.74
N ALA A 20 -51.41 -15.99 40.78
CA ALA A 20 -50.59 -16.26 41.98
C ALA A 20 -49.16 -16.71 41.54
N ARG A 21 -48.09 -16.05 42.04
CA ARG A 21 -46.98 -16.57 42.92
C ARG A 21 -46.04 -17.63 42.32
N ARG A 22 -44.69 -17.59 42.34
CA ARG A 22 -43.60 -17.07 43.23
C ARG A 22 -42.35 -16.85 42.33
N GLY A 23 -41.32 -16.04 42.63
CA GLY A 23 -40.97 -15.17 43.75
C GLY A 23 -39.75 -14.31 43.37
N ARG A 24 -39.82 -13.02 43.67
CA ARG A 24 -38.70 -12.07 43.76
C ARG A 24 -38.91 -11.31 45.07
N LEU A 25 -37.88 -11.15 45.88
CA LEU A 25 -37.92 -10.30 47.07
C LEU A 25 -37.09 -9.04 46.81
N ARG A 26 -37.78 -7.91 46.71
CA ARG A 26 -37.28 -6.55 46.96
C ARG A 26 -37.58 -6.23 48.43
N TRP A 27 -36.69 -5.51 49.09
CA TRP A 27 -36.98 -4.67 50.26
C TRP A 27 -36.27 -3.33 50.03
N LEU A 28 -36.95 -2.24 49.68
CA LEU A 28 -37.72 -1.28 50.50
C LEU A 28 -36.86 -0.38 51.40
N PHE A 29 -36.94 0.92 51.08
CA PHE A 29 -36.58 2.08 51.89
C PHE A 29 -37.03 1.93 53.35
N ALA A 30 -36.10 2.15 54.28
CA ALA A 30 -36.39 2.50 55.66
C ALA A 30 -35.53 3.72 56.02
N VAL A 31 -36.17 4.89 56.04
CA VAL A 31 -35.69 6.05 56.81
C VAL A 31 -35.86 5.67 58.28
N LEU A 32 -34.75 5.43 58.97
CA LEU A 32 -34.73 5.24 60.42
C LEU A 32 -33.67 6.16 61.01
N PHE A 33 -34.19 7.22 61.61
CA PHE A 33 -33.52 8.21 62.45
C PHE A 33 -32.71 7.47 63.52
N SER A 34 -31.39 7.40 63.33
CA SER A 34 -30.49 6.92 64.37
C SER A 34 -30.01 8.13 65.16
N VAL A 35 -30.39 8.14 66.43
CA VAL A 35 -29.95 9.03 67.49
C VAL A 35 -28.44 9.26 67.40
N LEU A 36 -28.02 10.52 67.49
CA LEU A 36 -26.65 10.94 67.78
C LEU A 36 -26.11 10.17 69.01
N LEU A 37 -25.37 9.11 68.75
CA LEU A 37 -24.21 8.76 69.55
C LEU A 37 -23.04 9.06 68.65
N GLY A 38 -22.27 10.09 69.01
CA GLY A 38 -21.04 10.43 68.33
C GLY A 38 -20.08 9.26 68.39
N VAL A 39 -20.12 8.42 67.36
CA VAL A 39 -18.96 7.64 66.97
C VAL A 39 -18.10 8.61 66.18
N SER A 40 -17.35 9.45 66.92
CA SER A 40 -16.08 9.92 66.41
C SER A 40 -15.34 8.64 66.04
N SER A 41 -14.99 8.44 64.78
CA SER A 41 -13.89 7.54 64.48
C SER A 41 -12.71 8.13 65.24
N ALA A 42 -12.41 7.60 66.42
CA ALA A 42 -11.11 7.81 67.00
C ALA A 42 -10.17 7.24 65.96
N ALA A 43 -9.44 8.10 65.23
CA ALA A 43 -8.27 7.66 64.51
C ALA A 43 -7.48 6.83 65.51
N GLU A 44 -7.20 5.57 65.15
CA GLU A 44 -6.47 4.67 66.03
C GLU A 44 -5.16 5.37 66.39
N GLU A 45 -4.92 5.60 67.68
CA GLU A 45 -3.82 6.43 68.12
C GLU A 45 -2.53 5.61 68.01
N ILE A 46 -1.54 6.11 67.26
CA ILE A 46 -0.26 5.43 67.04
C ILE A 46 0.36 5.07 68.40
N ALA A 47 0.87 3.84 68.53
CA ALA A 47 1.58 3.41 69.72
C ALA A 47 2.70 4.41 70.07
N SER A 48 2.79 4.83 71.34
CA SER A 48 3.66 5.94 71.74
C SER A 48 5.14 5.77 71.36
N GLU A 49 5.63 4.53 71.33
CA GLU A 49 6.98 4.19 70.91
C GLU A 49 7.17 4.39 69.39
N ALA A 50 6.21 3.93 68.58
CA ALA A 50 6.21 4.13 67.13
C ALA A 50 6.03 5.62 66.76
N ALA A 51 5.22 6.36 67.52
CA ALA A 51 5.01 7.80 67.34
C ALA A 51 6.31 8.59 67.57
N ALA A 52 7.06 8.29 68.63
CA ALA A 52 8.34 8.94 68.90
C ALA A 52 9.36 8.70 67.78
N LEU A 53 9.47 7.45 67.29
CA LEU A 53 10.34 7.11 66.16
C LEU A 53 9.89 7.80 64.86
N LEU A 54 8.58 7.92 64.63
CA LEU A 54 8.05 8.63 63.46
C LEU A 54 8.38 10.13 63.50
N ASP A 55 8.32 10.76 64.67
CA ASP A 55 8.69 12.16 64.85
C ASP A 55 10.19 12.39 64.60
N GLU A 56 11.06 11.52 65.13
CA GLU A 56 12.49 11.54 64.83
C GLU A 56 12.77 11.33 63.34
N ALA A 57 12.05 10.39 62.71
CA ALA A 57 12.17 10.12 61.29
C ALA A 57 11.79 11.34 60.44
N ARG A 58 10.71 12.04 60.79
CA ARG A 58 10.28 13.29 60.13
C ARG A 58 11.32 14.39 60.31
N ALA A 59 11.85 14.56 61.51
CA ALA A 59 12.88 15.56 61.77
C ALA A 59 14.13 15.35 60.91
N ALA A 60 14.62 14.11 60.81
CA ALA A 60 15.78 13.76 59.98
C ALA A 60 15.56 14.06 58.48
N VAL A 61 14.38 13.73 57.96
CA VAL A 61 14.01 14.02 56.56
C VAL A 61 13.86 15.51 56.31
N ILE A 62 13.20 16.26 57.21
CA ILE A 62 13.02 17.71 57.08
C ILE A 62 14.37 18.43 57.13
N GLU A 63 15.29 18.00 58.00
CA GLU A 63 16.63 18.56 58.07
C GLU A 63 17.42 18.32 56.76
N ALA A 64 17.38 17.10 56.22
CA ALA A 64 18.01 16.78 54.94
C ALA A 64 17.40 17.58 53.78
N TYR A 65 16.08 17.72 53.77
CA TYR A 65 15.37 18.51 52.76
C TYR A 65 15.74 19.99 52.84
N GLY A 66 15.78 20.57 54.05
CA GLY A 66 16.08 21.98 54.27
C GLY A 66 17.53 22.37 53.96
N ARG A 67 18.45 21.40 53.94
CA ARG A 67 19.86 21.60 53.51
C ARG A 67 20.08 21.48 52.01
N ASP A 68 19.03 21.15 51.25
CA ASP A 68 19.13 20.80 49.84
C ASP A 68 20.11 19.64 49.58
N ASP A 69 20.14 18.69 50.52
CA ASP A 69 20.98 17.50 50.40
C ASP A 69 20.52 16.61 49.22
N PRO A 70 21.42 15.84 48.58
CA PRO A 70 21.04 14.92 47.51
C PRO A 70 19.90 14.00 47.94
N ARG A 71 18.82 14.00 47.16
CA ARG A 71 17.60 13.19 47.38
C ARG A 71 17.85 11.74 46.99
N THR A 72 18.78 11.09 47.68
CA THR A 72 19.15 9.70 47.46
C THR A 72 18.97 8.89 48.74
N PRO A 73 18.62 7.60 48.64
CA PRO A 73 18.42 6.74 49.81
C PRO A 73 19.69 6.55 50.64
N ASP A 74 20.86 6.71 50.00
CA ASP A 74 22.17 6.57 50.63
C ASP A 74 22.66 7.85 51.30
N HIS A 75 21.93 8.97 51.20
CA HIS A 75 22.29 10.19 51.92
C HIS A 75 21.97 10.04 53.42
N PRO A 76 22.86 10.48 54.36
CA PRO A 76 22.68 10.25 55.79
C PRO A 76 21.30 10.57 56.37
N GLY A 77 20.79 11.78 56.18
CA GLY A 77 19.49 12.19 56.75
C GLY A 77 18.29 11.46 56.13
N TRP A 78 18.33 11.18 54.83
CA TRP A 78 17.30 10.39 54.14
C TRP A 78 17.31 8.94 54.60
N ARG A 79 18.50 8.34 54.73
CA ARG A 79 18.70 6.96 55.20
C ARG A 79 18.24 6.78 56.64
N GLU A 80 18.59 7.72 57.51
CA GLU A 80 18.19 7.75 58.91
C GLU A 80 16.67 7.83 59.05
N GLY A 81 16.03 8.78 58.36
CA GLY A 81 14.57 8.88 58.36
C GLY A 81 13.87 7.62 57.85
N LEU A 82 14.37 7.00 56.78
CA LEU A 82 13.84 5.74 56.26
C LEU A 82 14.07 4.53 57.18
N GLU A 83 15.13 4.52 57.97
CA GLU A 83 15.40 3.46 58.96
C GLU A 83 14.48 3.61 60.17
N LEU A 84 14.40 4.82 60.75
CA LEU A 84 13.51 5.12 61.87
C LEU A 84 12.04 4.89 61.52
N GLY A 85 11.59 5.31 60.33
CA GLY A 85 10.22 5.06 59.87
C GLY A 85 9.91 3.56 59.70
N ARG A 86 10.89 2.73 59.28
CA ARG A 86 10.71 1.28 59.22
C ARG A 86 10.67 0.63 60.59
N GLN A 87 11.44 1.15 61.55
CA GLN A 87 11.38 0.69 62.94
C GLN A 87 10.02 1.02 63.57
N ALA A 88 9.51 2.24 63.34
CA ALA A 88 8.16 2.62 63.75
C ALA A 88 7.11 1.67 63.15
N LEU A 89 7.20 1.38 61.84
CA LEU A 89 6.27 0.47 61.17
C LEU A 89 6.32 -0.96 61.73
N ALA A 90 7.50 -1.43 62.13
CA ALA A 90 7.68 -2.76 62.70
C ALA A 90 7.04 -2.88 64.11
N ILE A 91 6.92 -1.77 64.83
CA ILE A 91 6.26 -1.70 66.14
C ILE A 91 4.74 -1.59 65.97
N ASP A 92 4.29 -0.75 65.06
CA ASP A 92 2.88 -0.45 64.83
C ASP A 92 2.60 -0.18 63.34
N PRO A 93 2.03 -1.15 62.60
CA PRO A 93 1.56 -0.93 61.24
C PRO A 93 0.41 0.08 61.22
N HIS A 94 0.68 1.29 60.74
CA HIS A 94 -0.27 2.41 60.81
C HIS A 94 -0.27 3.28 59.54
N PRO A 95 -1.45 3.81 59.11
CA PRO A 95 -1.58 4.65 57.92
C PRO A 95 -0.60 5.83 57.86
N ASP A 96 -0.38 6.54 58.96
CA ASP A 96 0.52 7.70 58.99
C ASP A 96 2.00 7.34 58.77
N ILE A 97 2.41 6.15 59.21
CA ILE A 97 3.77 5.64 59.00
C ILE A 97 3.91 5.19 57.54
N HIS A 98 2.89 4.53 56.99
CA HIS A 98 2.81 4.22 55.57
C HIS A 98 2.86 5.48 54.69
N ARG A 99 2.14 6.55 55.05
CA ARG A 99 2.22 7.85 54.36
C ARG A 99 3.64 8.42 54.40
N PHE A 100 4.27 8.45 55.59
CA PHE A 100 5.64 8.94 55.73
C PHE A 100 6.64 8.16 54.86
N LEU A 101 6.60 6.83 54.91
CA LEU A 101 7.50 5.98 54.14
C LEU A 101 7.22 6.07 52.63
N GLY A 102 5.95 6.08 52.22
CA GLY A 102 5.54 6.23 50.83
C GLY A 102 6.07 7.53 50.22
N ARG A 103 5.85 8.66 50.90
CA ARG A 103 6.37 9.97 50.50
C ARG A 103 7.89 9.99 50.43
N THR A 104 8.56 9.54 51.49
CA THR A 104 10.03 9.59 51.58
C THR A 104 10.68 8.73 50.49
N TYR A 105 10.17 7.52 50.26
CA TYR A 105 10.65 6.67 49.16
C TYR A 105 10.39 7.27 47.77
N ALA A 106 9.25 7.95 47.58
CA ALA A 106 8.95 8.62 46.30
C ALA A 106 9.96 9.74 46.03
N ILE A 107 10.26 10.56 47.04
CA ILE A 107 11.19 11.69 46.93
C ILE A 107 12.61 11.22 46.58
N VAL A 108 13.07 10.11 47.15
CA VAL A 108 14.40 9.55 46.87
C VAL A 108 14.45 8.62 45.64
N GLY A 109 13.35 8.54 44.88
CA GLY A 109 13.31 7.80 43.60
C GLY A 109 13.19 6.28 43.72
N TRP A 110 12.76 5.75 44.87
CA TRP A 110 12.53 4.31 45.07
C TRP A 110 11.07 3.92 44.82
N SER A 111 10.67 4.00 43.55
CA SER A 111 9.27 3.95 43.12
C SER A 111 8.50 2.69 43.58
N VAL A 112 9.11 1.50 43.52
CA VAL A 112 8.42 0.26 43.93
C VAL A 112 8.10 0.25 45.43
N ARG A 113 9.04 0.71 46.27
CA ARG A 113 8.82 0.79 47.72
C ARG A 113 7.83 1.88 48.07
N ALA A 114 7.95 3.03 47.41
CA ALA A 114 7.01 4.13 47.56
C ALA A 114 5.58 3.68 47.30
N LEU A 115 5.34 3.03 46.14
CA LEU A 115 4.02 2.54 45.76
C LEU A 115 3.50 1.51 46.77
N THR A 116 4.34 0.56 47.20
CA THR A 116 3.98 -0.45 48.21
C THR A 116 3.44 0.20 49.49
N HIS A 117 4.06 1.28 49.97
CA HIS A 117 3.59 1.95 51.18
C HIS A 117 2.35 2.81 50.94
N PHE A 118 2.21 3.46 49.78
CA PHE A 118 0.96 4.16 49.46
C PHE A 118 -0.22 3.21 49.29
N ASP A 119 -0.01 2.01 48.75
CA ASP A 119 -1.04 0.98 48.64
C ASP A 119 -1.49 0.48 50.01
N ALA A 120 -0.53 0.24 50.91
CA ALA A 120 -0.83 -0.15 52.28
C ALA A 120 -1.60 0.96 53.01
N LEU A 121 -1.20 2.23 52.84
CA LEU A 121 -1.94 3.39 53.33
C LEU A 121 -3.41 3.36 52.89
N LEU A 122 -3.67 3.17 51.59
CA LEU A 122 -5.03 3.11 51.05
C LEU A 122 -5.81 1.87 51.52
N ALA A 123 -5.14 0.72 51.62
CA ALA A 123 -5.74 -0.54 52.06
C ALA A 123 -6.20 -0.50 53.53
N GLU A 124 -5.50 0.27 54.36
CA GLU A 124 -5.86 0.53 55.77
C GLU A 124 -6.91 1.64 55.94
N GLY A 125 -7.46 2.17 54.84
CA GLY A 125 -8.48 3.21 54.85
C GLY A 125 -7.93 4.64 55.01
N GLY A 126 -6.61 4.81 54.87
CA GLY A 126 -5.98 6.12 54.85
C GLY A 126 -6.24 6.90 53.56
N SER A 127 -6.08 8.23 53.63
CA SER A 127 -6.23 9.14 52.48
C SER A 127 -4.87 9.62 51.95
N LEU A 128 -4.81 9.85 50.64
CA LEU A 128 -3.72 10.57 49.95
C LEU A 128 -3.81 12.09 50.12
N GLU A 129 -4.88 12.60 50.72
CA GLU A 129 -4.91 13.99 51.19
C GLU A 129 -3.96 14.13 52.38
N ASP A 130 -3.03 15.08 52.29
CA ASP A 130 -2.08 15.34 53.36
C ASP A 130 -2.76 16.15 54.49
N PRO A 131 -2.72 15.68 55.75
CA PRO A 131 -3.20 16.48 56.87
C PRO A 131 -2.45 17.81 56.97
N GLU A 132 -3.13 18.87 57.42
CA GLU A 132 -2.52 20.19 57.60
C GLU A 132 -1.24 20.10 58.44
N GLY A 133 -0.15 20.70 57.95
CA GLY A 133 1.15 20.74 58.66
C GLY A 133 1.96 19.43 58.62
N THR A 134 1.53 18.38 57.91
CA THR A 134 2.26 17.09 57.82
C THR A 134 3.13 16.93 56.58
N ALA A 135 3.16 17.93 55.70
CA ALA A 135 3.86 17.88 54.43
C ALA A 135 5.39 17.90 54.62
N LEU A 136 6.03 16.75 54.41
CA LEU A 136 7.50 16.62 54.36
C LEU A 136 8.14 17.32 53.15
N ALA A 137 7.34 17.76 52.17
CA ALA A 137 7.77 18.37 50.91
C ALA A 137 6.66 19.27 50.34
N GLU A 138 7.00 20.18 49.42
CA GLU A 138 6.02 21.04 48.71
C GLU A 138 5.04 20.26 47.81
N VAL A 139 5.30 18.96 47.58
CA VAL A 139 4.51 18.08 46.71
C VAL A 139 3.54 17.23 47.55
N SER A 140 2.30 17.11 47.09
CA SER A 140 1.26 16.36 47.80
C SER A 140 1.47 14.84 47.71
N SER A 141 0.89 14.06 48.64
CA SER A 141 0.94 12.59 48.59
C SER A 141 0.25 12.04 47.35
N SER A 142 -0.83 12.69 46.90
CA SER A 142 -1.51 12.38 45.64
C SER A 142 -0.57 12.54 44.43
N ASP A 143 0.17 13.65 44.36
CA ASP A 143 1.10 13.91 43.25
C ASP A 143 2.31 12.97 43.30
N LEU A 144 2.83 12.68 44.49
CA LEU A 144 3.94 11.71 44.67
C LEU A 144 3.51 10.29 44.31
N TYR A 145 2.31 9.88 44.68
CA TYR A 145 1.73 8.59 44.27
C TYR A 145 1.61 8.53 42.74
N GLY A 146 1.05 9.57 42.14
CA GLY A 146 0.90 9.69 40.69
C GLY A 146 2.23 9.61 39.94
N ALA A 147 3.22 10.42 40.33
CA ALA A 147 4.56 10.40 39.74
C ALA A 147 5.24 9.04 39.89
N THR A 148 5.06 8.38 41.04
CA THR A 148 5.59 7.04 41.31
C THR A 148 4.96 5.98 40.40
N ALA A 149 3.63 5.98 40.29
CA ALA A 149 2.90 5.08 39.42
C ALA A 149 3.25 5.33 37.94
N ALA A 150 3.34 6.60 37.54
CA ALA A 150 3.73 7.01 36.19
C ALA A 150 5.16 6.57 35.85
N ASN A 151 6.13 6.66 36.78
CA ASN A 151 7.50 6.19 36.54
C ASN A 151 7.56 4.69 36.23
N ILE A 152 6.81 3.88 36.98
CA ILE A 152 6.77 2.42 36.74
C ILE A 152 5.99 2.12 35.46
N GLY A 153 4.85 2.78 35.24
CA GLY A 153 4.04 2.66 34.03
C GLY A 153 4.84 3.02 32.77
N PHE A 154 5.58 4.12 32.80
CA PHE A 154 6.42 4.56 31.69
C PHE A 154 7.59 3.60 31.44
N ALA A 155 8.21 3.04 32.48
CA ALA A 155 9.25 2.03 32.31
C ALA A 155 8.71 0.76 31.62
N ARG A 156 7.47 0.34 31.94
CA ARG A 156 6.78 -0.77 31.28
C ARG A 156 6.45 -0.43 29.82
N TYR A 157 5.92 0.76 29.59
CA TYR A 157 5.65 1.28 28.26
C TYR A 157 6.93 1.28 27.39
N GLY A 158 8.06 1.74 27.94
CA GLY A 158 9.33 1.83 27.23
C GLY A 158 9.90 0.48 26.76
N VAL A 159 9.52 -0.63 27.39
CA VAL A 159 9.87 -1.99 26.94
C VAL A 159 8.78 -2.66 26.10
N GLY A 160 7.74 -1.92 25.72
CA GLY A 160 6.60 -2.41 24.94
C GLY A 160 5.55 -3.18 25.74
N ASP A 161 5.66 -3.24 27.08
CA ASP A 161 4.68 -3.88 27.95
C ASP A 161 3.50 -2.93 28.22
N LEU A 162 2.67 -2.73 27.19
CA LEU A 162 1.51 -1.84 27.24
C LEU A 162 0.46 -2.30 28.28
N ASP A 163 0.25 -3.61 28.41
CA ASP A 163 -0.64 -4.19 29.42
C ASP A 163 -0.13 -3.90 30.84
N GLY A 164 1.17 -4.10 31.08
CA GLY A 164 1.80 -3.74 32.34
C GLY A 164 1.74 -2.24 32.64
N ALA A 165 1.88 -1.39 31.62
CA ALA A 165 1.76 0.06 31.78
C ALA A 165 0.34 0.48 32.20
N LEU A 166 -0.70 -0.06 31.54
CA LEU A 166 -2.11 0.21 31.88
C LEU A 166 -2.44 -0.11 33.33
N VAL A 167 -1.84 -1.15 33.91
CA VAL A 167 -2.05 -1.49 35.33
C VAL A 167 -1.64 -0.32 36.23
N TYR A 168 -0.49 0.32 36.00
CA TYR A 168 -0.03 1.40 36.87
C TYR A 168 -0.77 2.72 36.64
N TYR A 169 -1.09 3.06 35.40
CA TYR A 169 -1.91 4.23 35.11
C TYR A 169 -3.36 4.07 35.61
N GLY A 170 -3.91 2.86 35.53
CA GLY A 170 -5.22 2.53 36.10
C GLY A 170 -5.23 2.70 37.62
N ARG A 171 -4.21 2.19 38.30
CA ARG A 171 -4.04 2.38 39.76
C ARG A 171 -3.86 3.84 40.17
N TRP A 172 -3.22 4.65 39.33
CA TRP A 172 -3.17 6.09 39.55
C TRP A 172 -4.55 6.71 39.46
N LEU A 173 -5.31 6.40 38.41
CA LEU A 173 -6.67 6.91 38.24
C LEU A 173 -7.62 6.44 39.36
N ASP A 174 -7.52 5.19 39.80
CA ASP A 174 -8.34 4.65 40.89
C ASP A 174 -8.13 5.43 42.20
N ALA A 175 -6.88 5.77 42.51
CA ALA A 175 -6.54 6.55 43.71
C ALA A 175 -6.82 8.05 43.55
N VAL A 176 -6.73 8.57 42.32
CA VAL A 176 -6.92 9.98 41.97
C VAL A 176 -7.84 10.11 40.75
N PRO A 177 -9.18 10.00 40.92
CA PRO A 177 -10.14 9.90 39.79
C PRO A 177 -10.19 11.09 38.85
N GLY A 178 -9.66 12.25 39.27
CA GLY A 178 -9.58 13.47 38.46
C GLY A 178 -8.23 13.67 37.76
N SER A 179 -7.31 12.70 37.82
CA SER A 179 -5.97 12.85 37.24
C SER A 179 -6.01 12.89 35.71
N VAL A 180 -5.91 14.09 35.14
CA VAL A 180 -5.83 14.31 33.69
C VAL A 180 -4.66 13.54 33.07
N SER A 181 -3.51 13.53 33.71
CA SER A 181 -2.33 12.80 33.22
C SER A 181 -2.56 11.29 33.16
N ALA A 182 -3.20 10.69 34.18
CA ALA A 182 -3.54 9.27 34.15
C ALA A 182 -4.51 8.94 33.01
N LEU A 183 -5.55 9.76 32.85
CA LEU A 183 -6.54 9.63 31.78
C LEU A 183 -5.88 9.71 30.38
N ARG A 184 -5.01 10.68 30.15
CA ARG A 184 -4.26 10.83 28.89
C ARG A 184 -3.42 9.59 28.59
N TRP A 185 -2.69 9.05 29.57
CA TRP A 185 -1.88 7.85 29.37
C TRP A 185 -2.72 6.60 29.08
N LEU A 186 -3.82 6.39 29.82
CA LEU A 186 -4.75 5.29 29.57
C LEU A 186 -5.35 5.38 28.16
N GLY A 187 -5.91 6.55 27.81
CA GLY A 187 -6.50 6.79 26.48
C GLY A 187 -5.49 6.59 25.35
N ARG A 188 -4.25 7.09 25.51
CA ARG A 188 -3.18 6.91 24.53
C ARG A 188 -2.80 5.44 24.36
N ILE A 189 -2.54 4.73 25.45
CA ILE A 189 -2.12 3.32 25.37
C ILE A 189 -3.21 2.47 24.72
N HIS A 190 -4.49 2.75 24.98
CA HIS A 190 -5.58 2.05 24.31
C HIS A 190 -5.61 2.31 22.79
N LEU A 191 -5.36 3.54 22.34
CA LEU A 191 -5.21 3.84 20.91
C LEU A 191 -4.02 3.10 20.28
N GLU A 192 -2.87 3.07 20.95
CA GLU A 192 -1.68 2.35 20.47
C GLU A 192 -1.90 0.82 20.41
N ARG A 193 -2.75 0.30 21.29
CA ARG A 193 -3.21 -1.08 21.25
C ARG A 193 -4.26 -1.34 20.17
N LEU A 194 -4.65 -0.36 19.36
CA LEU A 194 -5.74 -0.43 18.38
C LEU A 194 -7.10 -0.77 19.03
N ASP A 195 -7.33 -0.26 20.24
CA ASP A 195 -8.58 -0.39 20.99
C ASP A 195 -9.23 0.99 21.24
N PRO A 196 -9.72 1.64 20.17
CA PRO A 196 -10.26 3.00 20.25
C PRO A 196 -11.51 3.10 21.11
N GLU A 197 -12.30 2.02 21.23
CA GLU A 197 -13.47 2.01 22.11
C GLU A 197 -13.08 2.10 23.59
N ALA A 198 -12.06 1.37 24.02
CA ALA A 198 -11.55 1.49 25.38
C ALA A 198 -10.89 2.86 25.64
N ALA A 199 -10.35 3.51 24.60
CA ALA A 199 -9.76 4.85 24.72
C ALA A 199 -10.79 5.96 24.94
N LEU A 200 -12.00 5.83 24.34
CA LEU A 200 -13.05 6.85 24.38
C LEU A 200 -13.37 7.41 25.76
N PRO A 201 -13.73 6.61 26.78
CA PRO A 201 -14.15 7.15 28.08
C PRO A 201 -13.04 7.97 28.75
N PHE A 202 -11.78 7.66 28.48
CA PHE A 202 -10.66 8.43 29.03
C PHE A 202 -10.52 9.79 28.32
N TRP A 203 -10.55 9.82 26.98
CA TRP A 203 -10.44 11.07 26.23
C TRP A 203 -11.65 11.98 26.39
N GLU A 204 -12.86 11.41 26.50
CA GLU A 204 -14.07 12.17 26.84
C GLU A 204 -13.92 12.86 28.20
N ARG A 205 -13.38 12.15 29.19
CA ARG A 205 -13.14 12.70 30.52
C ARG A 205 -12.05 13.78 30.54
N VAL A 206 -10.99 13.64 29.74
CA VAL A 206 -9.96 14.69 29.60
C VAL A 206 -10.58 15.96 29.03
N VAL A 207 -11.35 15.87 27.94
CA VAL A 207 -12.00 17.04 27.32
C VAL A 207 -13.07 17.66 28.24
N GLU A 208 -13.75 16.86 29.07
CA GLU A 208 -14.68 17.38 30.09
C GLU A 208 -13.95 18.22 31.16
N LEU A 209 -12.76 17.78 31.59
CA LEU A 209 -11.94 18.45 32.59
C LEU A 209 -11.18 19.66 32.03
N GLU A 210 -10.71 19.56 30.78
CA GLU A 210 -9.92 20.58 30.09
C GLU A 210 -10.50 20.85 28.68
N PRO A 211 -11.60 21.63 28.56
CA PRO A 211 -12.29 21.82 27.28
C PRO A 211 -11.49 22.55 26.19
N ASP A 212 -10.48 23.32 26.59
CA ASP A 212 -9.62 24.10 25.70
C ASP A 212 -8.36 23.33 25.25
N ASP A 213 -8.21 22.06 25.65
CA ASP A 213 -7.09 21.21 25.21
C ASP A 213 -7.34 20.65 23.80
N GLU A 214 -6.76 21.31 22.80
CA GLU A 214 -6.80 20.89 21.40
C GLU A 214 -6.19 19.49 21.17
N ALA A 215 -5.17 19.10 21.94
CA ALA A 215 -4.56 17.78 21.80
C ALA A 215 -5.51 16.68 22.28
N ALA A 216 -6.18 16.86 23.41
CA ALA A 216 -7.21 15.93 23.87
C ALA A 216 -8.40 15.88 22.91
N ALA A 217 -8.82 17.01 22.35
CA ALA A 217 -9.88 17.04 21.33
C ALA A 217 -9.51 16.23 20.08
N PHE A 218 -8.25 16.33 19.63
CA PHE A 218 -7.72 15.52 18.53
C PHE A 218 -7.78 14.02 18.85
N TYR A 219 -7.26 13.57 20.00
CA TYR A 219 -7.26 12.16 20.37
C TYR A 219 -8.67 11.61 20.62
N LEU A 220 -9.59 12.43 21.13
CA LEU A 220 -10.99 12.06 21.26
C LEU A 220 -11.63 11.82 19.89
N GLU A 221 -11.37 12.69 18.92
CA GLU A 221 -11.89 12.51 17.57
C GLU A 221 -11.28 11.27 16.89
N GLU A 222 -9.99 11.01 17.12
CA GLU A 222 -9.33 9.79 16.66
C GLU A 222 -9.97 8.53 17.27
N ALA A 223 -10.19 8.54 18.59
CA ALA A 223 -10.88 7.45 19.29
C ALA A 223 -12.32 7.28 18.77
N ARG A 224 -13.04 8.35 18.46
CA ARG A 224 -14.40 8.27 17.89
C ARG A 224 -14.41 7.67 16.49
N ARG A 225 -13.49 8.09 15.63
CA ARG A 225 -13.35 7.53 14.28
C ARG A 225 -13.01 6.04 14.34
N GLY A 226 -12.07 5.67 15.22
CA GLY A 226 -11.71 4.28 15.45
C GLY A 226 -12.87 3.46 16.03
N ALA A 227 -13.59 3.99 17.02
CA ALA A 227 -14.75 3.32 17.62
C ALA A 227 -15.92 3.17 16.64
N ALA A 228 -16.05 4.05 15.64
CA ALA A 228 -17.05 3.91 14.57
C ALA A 228 -16.81 2.66 13.70
N VAL A 229 -15.60 2.11 13.68
CA VAL A 229 -15.29 0.79 13.07
C VAL A 229 -15.93 -0.35 13.88
N GLY A 230 -16.05 -0.19 15.20
CA GLY A 230 -16.71 -1.13 16.10
C GLY A 230 -15.79 -2.20 16.69
N ALA A 231 -16.09 -2.59 17.93
CA ALA A 231 -15.28 -3.45 18.79
C ALA A 231 -14.91 -4.78 18.12
N GLU A 232 -15.88 -5.41 17.46
CA GLU A 232 -15.70 -6.70 16.81
C GLU A 232 -14.70 -6.60 15.66
N ALA A 233 -14.84 -5.57 14.81
CA ALA A 233 -13.95 -5.36 13.68
C ALA A 233 -12.52 -5.00 14.15
N SER A 234 -12.39 -4.11 15.14
CA SER A 234 -11.08 -3.75 15.73
C SER A 234 -10.40 -4.94 16.40
N ALA A 235 -11.14 -5.75 17.17
CA ALA A 235 -10.60 -6.94 17.83
C ALA A 235 -10.14 -8.00 16.81
N ALA A 236 -10.96 -8.24 15.78
CA ALA A 236 -10.62 -9.17 14.70
C ALA A 236 -9.39 -8.68 13.90
N TYR A 237 -9.29 -7.38 13.64
CA TYR A 237 -8.13 -6.80 12.97
C TYR A 237 -6.84 -6.96 13.78
N ARG A 238 -6.87 -6.69 15.09
CA ARG A 238 -5.74 -6.94 15.99
C ARG A 238 -5.33 -8.41 16.04
N SER A 239 -6.31 -9.31 16.15
CA SER A 239 -6.08 -10.76 16.08
C SER A 239 -5.39 -11.14 14.77
N GLY A 240 -5.83 -10.56 13.66
CA GLY A 240 -5.21 -10.76 12.34
C GLY A 240 -3.76 -10.31 12.30
N LEU A 241 -3.45 -9.12 12.81
CA LEU A 241 -2.07 -8.61 12.88
C LEU A 241 -1.18 -9.50 13.77
N THR A 242 -1.68 -9.94 14.93
CA THR A 242 -0.95 -10.84 15.83
C THR A 242 -0.68 -12.20 15.18
N ALA A 243 -1.67 -12.80 14.52
CA ALA A 243 -1.52 -14.06 13.81
C ALA A 243 -0.54 -13.92 12.63
N TYR A 244 -0.60 -12.79 11.91
CA TYR A 244 0.30 -12.49 10.79
C TYR A 244 1.76 -12.39 11.28
N GLN A 245 2.00 -11.67 12.38
CA GLN A 245 3.32 -11.57 13.00
C GLN A 245 3.84 -12.91 13.51
N ALA A 246 2.94 -13.79 13.96
CA ALA A 246 3.28 -15.16 14.35
C ALA A 246 3.54 -16.09 13.15
N GLY A 247 3.30 -15.64 11.92
CA GLY A 247 3.43 -16.43 10.69
C GLY A 247 2.26 -17.37 10.41
N ASP A 248 1.18 -17.32 11.20
CA ASP A 248 -0.05 -18.09 10.96
C ASP A 248 -0.93 -17.33 9.97
N LEU A 249 -0.52 -17.35 8.70
CA LEU A 249 -1.21 -16.66 7.61
C LEU A 249 -2.68 -17.10 7.43
N PRO A 250 -3.06 -18.39 7.58
CA PRO A 250 -4.46 -18.80 7.56
C PRO A 250 -5.30 -18.18 8.69
N ALA A 251 -4.80 -18.16 9.93
CA ALA A 251 -5.52 -17.53 11.05
C ALA A 251 -5.59 -16.00 10.90
N ALA A 252 -4.52 -15.40 10.36
CA ALA A 252 -4.48 -13.98 10.04
C ALA A 252 -5.56 -13.59 9.03
N LEU A 253 -5.61 -14.29 7.89
CA LEU A 253 -6.60 -14.07 6.85
C LEU A 253 -8.02 -14.22 7.38
N ALA A 254 -8.30 -15.29 8.13
CA ALA A 254 -9.62 -15.50 8.72
C ALA A 254 -10.02 -14.34 9.66
N SER A 255 -9.08 -13.84 10.47
CA SER A 255 -9.34 -12.72 11.36
C SER A 255 -9.58 -11.40 10.60
N PHE A 256 -8.82 -11.14 9.54
CA PHE A 256 -9.06 -9.98 8.67
C PHE A 256 -10.41 -10.07 7.93
N GLU A 257 -10.82 -11.25 7.49
CA GLU A 257 -12.15 -11.45 6.88
C GLU A 257 -13.28 -11.17 7.88
N VAL A 258 -13.14 -11.56 9.15
CA VAL A 258 -14.09 -11.18 10.21
C VAL A 258 -14.12 -9.66 10.40
N ALA A 259 -12.96 -8.99 10.39
CA ALA A 259 -12.90 -7.54 10.53
C ALA A 259 -13.63 -6.83 9.37
N VAL A 260 -13.43 -7.26 8.13
CA VAL A 260 -14.12 -6.74 6.95
C VAL A 260 -15.62 -7.04 6.99
N ALA A 261 -16.03 -8.21 7.48
CA ALA A 261 -17.44 -8.56 7.61
C ALA A 261 -18.17 -7.71 8.67
N ALA A 262 -17.52 -7.46 9.81
CA ALA A 262 -18.05 -6.62 10.88
C ALA A 262 -18.09 -5.14 10.49
N ALA A 263 -17.09 -4.66 9.74
CA ALA A 263 -17.02 -3.28 9.25
C ALA A 263 -16.57 -3.22 7.77
N PRO A 264 -17.50 -3.28 6.80
CA PRO A 264 -17.16 -3.27 5.37
C PRO A 264 -16.42 -2.02 4.89
N GLY A 265 -16.56 -0.90 5.60
CA GLY A 265 -15.83 0.35 5.34
C GLY A 265 -14.42 0.40 5.95
N PHE A 266 -14.00 -0.63 6.69
CA PHE A 266 -12.65 -0.69 7.26
C PHE A 266 -11.64 -1.09 6.18
N VAL A 267 -11.20 -0.09 5.41
CA VAL A 267 -10.36 -0.31 4.22
C VAL A 267 -9.05 -1.02 4.57
N ASP A 268 -8.42 -0.70 5.71
CA ASP A 268 -7.16 -1.32 6.10
C ASP A 268 -7.30 -2.82 6.38
N ALA A 269 -8.43 -3.26 6.95
CA ALA A 269 -8.71 -4.70 7.07
C ALA A 269 -8.84 -5.38 5.69
N SER A 270 -9.38 -4.68 4.68
CA SER A 270 -9.41 -5.20 3.31
C SER A 270 -8.03 -5.23 2.66
N VAL A 271 -7.17 -4.23 2.91
CA VAL A 271 -5.77 -4.24 2.45
C VAL A 271 -5.04 -5.45 3.03
N TRP A 272 -5.11 -5.67 4.34
CA TRP A 272 -4.46 -6.80 4.99
C TRP A 272 -5.01 -8.14 4.52
N ALA A 273 -6.34 -8.29 4.42
CA ALA A 273 -6.95 -9.50 3.87
C ALA A 273 -6.50 -9.77 2.42
N GLY A 274 -6.45 -8.76 1.56
CA GLY A 274 -6.02 -8.88 0.17
C GLY A 274 -4.56 -9.31 0.03
N ARG A 275 -3.66 -8.72 0.85
CA ARG A 275 -2.24 -9.09 0.89
C ARG A 275 -2.03 -10.51 1.40
N THR A 276 -2.61 -10.83 2.56
CA THR A 276 -2.48 -12.17 3.15
C THR A 276 -3.09 -13.23 2.22
N ALA A 277 -4.19 -12.92 1.52
CA ALA A 277 -4.77 -13.81 0.52
C ALA A 277 -3.83 -14.14 -0.65
N LEU A 278 -3.03 -13.17 -1.13
CA LEU A 278 -1.98 -13.43 -2.13
C LEU A 278 -0.89 -14.36 -1.56
N GLU A 279 -0.45 -14.12 -0.33
CA GLU A 279 0.59 -14.93 0.33
C GLU A 279 0.16 -16.38 0.56
N VAL A 280 -1.12 -16.61 0.89
CA VAL A 280 -1.69 -17.97 1.00
C VAL A 280 -2.18 -18.54 -0.33
N GLN A 281 -1.84 -17.91 -1.46
CA GLN A 281 -2.17 -18.37 -2.81
C GLN A 281 -3.67 -18.53 -3.08
N ARG A 282 -4.47 -17.56 -2.59
CA ARG A 282 -5.92 -17.46 -2.79
C ARG A 282 -6.28 -16.22 -3.62
N PRO A 283 -5.91 -16.18 -4.91
CA PRO A 283 -6.03 -14.98 -5.73
C PRO A 283 -7.49 -14.52 -5.93
N ASP A 284 -8.46 -15.44 -6.05
CA ASP A 284 -9.89 -15.07 -6.15
C ASP A 284 -10.39 -14.26 -4.96
N LEU A 285 -9.89 -14.58 -3.77
CA LEU A 285 -10.23 -13.86 -2.55
C LEU A 285 -9.50 -12.52 -2.51
N ALA A 286 -8.22 -12.50 -2.89
CA ALA A 286 -7.44 -11.28 -3.00
C ALA A 286 -8.10 -10.26 -3.95
N VAL A 287 -8.58 -10.69 -5.13
CA VAL A 287 -9.31 -9.83 -6.08
C VAL A 287 -10.47 -9.12 -5.38
N ARG A 288 -11.33 -9.84 -4.66
CA ARG A 288 -12.49 -9.25 -3.97
C ARG A 288 -12.10 -8.20 -2.93
N HIS A 289 -10.98 -8.42 -2.22
CA HIS A 289 -10.51 -7.47 -1.24
C HIS A 289 -9.87 -6.25 -1.90
N TRP A 290 -9.06 -6.43 -2.94
CA TRP A 290 -8.44 -5.33 -3.66
C TRP A 290 -9.46 -4.49 -4.45
N GLU A 291 -10.52 -5.10 -4.98
CA GLU A 291 -11.66 -4.36 -5.57
C GLU A 291 -12.31 -3.42 -4.55
N ARG A 292 -12.48 -3.86 -3.30
CA ARG A 292 -13.00 -2.98 -2.22
C ARG A 292 -12.03 -1.84 -1.91
N VAL A 293 -10.72 -2.10 -1.89
CA VAL A 293 -9.71 -1.06 -1.64
C VAL A 293 -9.71 -0.04 -2.77
N VAL A 294 -9.68 -0.46 -4.03
CA VAL A 294 -9.74 0.44 -5.20
C VAL A 294 -11.06 1.21 -5.25
N ALA A 295 -12.20 0.59 -4.90
CA ALA A 295 -13.47 1.29 -4.83
C ALA A 295 -13.49 2.40 -3.75
N ALA A 296 -12.79 2.18 -2.63
CA ALA A 296 -12.67 3.17 -1.56
C ALA A 296 -11.58 4.21 -1.80
N ARG A 297 -10.52 3.84 -2.54
CA ARG A 297 -9.34 4.66 -2.84
C ARG A 297 -8.98 4.52 -4.33
N PRO A 298 -9.71 5.16 -5.25
CA PRO A 298 -9.50 5.00 -6.69
C PRO A 298 -8.13 5.46 -7.18
N ASP A 299 -7.52 6.42 -6.47
CA ASP A 299 -6.22 7.00 -6.82
C ASP A 299 -5.03 6.26 -6.15
N ASP A 300 -5.30 5.15 -5.44
CA ASP A 300 -4.25 4.31 -4.85
C ASP A 300 -3.64 3.39 -5.93
N GLY A 301 -2.54 3.86 -6.51
CA GLY A 301 -1.78 3.10 -7.51
C GLY A 301 -1.27 1.75 -6.99
N GLY A 302 -0.95 1.65 -5.70
CA GLY A 302 -0.54 0.41 -5.06
C GLY A 302 -1.68 -0.61 -5.01
N ALA A 303 -2.89 -0.17 -4.62
CA ALA A 303 -4.07 -1.02 -4.63
C ALA A 303 -4.44 -1.49 -6.04
N THR A 304 -4.32 -0.61 -7.04
CA THR A 304 -4.54 -0.95 -8.44
C THR A 304 -3.52 -1.97 -8.95
N TYR A 305 -2.25 -1.81 -8.58
CA TYR A 305 -1.20 -2.80 -8.87
C TYR A 305 -1.52 -4.18 -8.28
N PHE A 306 -1.81 -4.25 -6.98
CA PHE A 306 -2.12 -5.53 -6.34
C PHE A 306 -3.43 -6.16 -6.84
N LEU A 307 -4.41 -5.36 -7.25
CA LEU A 307 -5.60 -5.85 -7.94
C LEU A 307 -5.22 -6.56 -9.24
N ARG A 308 -4.38 -5.93 -10.08
CA ARG A 308 -3.89 -6.56 -11.31
C ARG A 308 -3.12 -7.85 -11.02
N VAL A 309 -2.26 -7.85 -10.01
CA VAL A 309 -1.54 -9.07 -9.57
C VAL A 309 -2.50 -10.19 -9.19
N ALA A 310 -3.53 -9.87 -8.41
CA ALA A 310 -4.54 -10.84 -8.00
C ALA A 310 -5.36 -11.36 -9.19
N GLN A 311 -5.71 -10.47 -10.14
CA GLN A 311 -6.45 -10.82 -11.36
C GLN A 311 -5.63 -11.74 -12.27
N ASP A 312 -4.36 -11.44 -12.51
CA ASP A 312 -3.48 -12.25 -13.35
C ASP A 312 -3.27 -13.64 -12.72
N GLN A 313 -3.08 -13.71 -11.40
CA GLN A 313 -2.98 -14.99 -10.69
C GLN A 313 -4.30 -15.80 -10.69
N ALA A 314 -5.45 -15.12 -10.61
CA ALA A 314 -6.75 -15.79 -10.66
C ALA A 314 -7.07 -16.31 -12.06
N ALA A 315 -6.78 -15.52 -13.09
CA ALA A 315 -7.06 -15.86 -14.49
C ALA A 315 -6.11 -16.92 -15.06
N TYR A 316 -4.80 -16.78 -14.78
CA TYR A 316 -3.77 -17.61 -15.41
C TYR A 316 -3.10 -18.60 -14.44
N GLY A 317 -3.47 -18.57 -13.16
CA GLY A 317 -2.90 -19.38 -12.11
C GLY A 317 -1.72 -18.69 -11.42
N VAL A 318 -1.59 -18.92 -10.12
CA VAL A 318 -0.59 -18.29 -9.24
C VAL A 318 0.82 -18.41 -9.82
N ALA A 319 1.19 -19.59 -10.31
CA ALA A 319 2.53 -19.84 -10.82
C ALA A 319 2.85 -19.06 -12.11
N ALA A 320 1.87 -18.79 -12.97
CA ALA A 320 2.06 -17.99 -14.18
C ALA A 320 2.07 -16.49 -13.82
N GLY A 321 1.07 -16.03 -13.07
CA GLY A 321 0.95 -14.65 -12.63
C GLY A 321 2.15 -14.16 -11.83
N SER A 322 2.61 -14.91 -10.82
CA SER A 322 3.77 -14.51 -10.01
C SER A 322 5.05 -14.39 -10.83
N ARG A 323 5.27 -15.28 -11.81
CA ARG A 323 6.44 -15.22 -12.70
C ARG A 323 6.36 -14.05 -13.68
N PHE A 324 5.17 -13.75 -14.18
CA PHE A 324 4.94 -12.58 -15.01
C PHE A 324 5.30 -11.29 -14.28
N HIS A 325 4.82 -11.09 -13.04
CA HIS A 325 5.18 -9.89 -12.27
C HIS A 325 6.66 -9.84 -11.88
N ALA A 326 7.29 -10.97 -11.57
CA ALA A 326 8.74 -11.03 -11.39
C ALA A 326 9.51 -10.60 -12.66
N GLY A 327 8.97 -10.91 -13.85
CA GLY A 327 9.50 -10.44 -15.14
C GLY A 327 9.36 -8.93 -15.33
N ILE A 328 8.21 -8.36 -14.97
CA ILE A 328 8.00 -6.89 -14.99
C ILE A 328 8.99 -6.20 -14.04
N GLU A 329 9.15 -6.69 -12.81
CA GLU A 329 10.09 -6.12 -11.83
C GLU A 329 11.56 -6.25 -12.28
N ALA A 330 11.93 -7.33 -12.97
CA ALA A 330 13.26 -7.48 -13.55
C ALA A 330 13.47 -6.50 -14.73
N TYR A 331 12.45 -6.34 -15.58
CA TYR A 331 12.47 -5.42 -16.71
C TYR A 331 12.65 -3.97 -16.27
N GLU A 332 11.89 -3.53 -15.26
CA GLU A 332 11.97 -2.18 -14.69
C GLU A 332 13.35 -1.87 -14.08
N ARG A 333 14.01 -2.89 -13.51
CA ARG A 333 15.40 -2.78 -13.03
C ARG A 333 16.46 -2.80 -14.14
N GLY A 334 16.04 -2.95 -15.40
CA GLY A 334 16.93 -3.04 -16.56
C GLY A 334 17.56 -4.42 -16.77
N ASP A 335 17.21 -5.43 -15.96
CA ASP A 335 17.68 -6.81 -16.11
C ASP A 335 16.87 -7.52 -17.20
N ARG A 336 17.24 -7.27 -18.46
CA ARG A 336 16.53 -7.82 -19.63
C ARG A 336 16.65 -9.35 -19.71
N ASP A 337 17.80 -9.93 -19.37
CA ASP A 337 17.96 -11.39 -19.35
C ASP A 337 17.10 -12.05 -18.27
N GLY A 338 17.09 -11.50 -17.05
CA GLY A 338 16.22 -11.97 -15.97
C GLY A 338 14.74 -11.83 -16.28
N ALA A 339 14.35 -10.71 -16.91
CA ALA A 339 12.98 -10.50 -17.38
C ALA A 339 12.56 -11.56 -18.40
N GLY A 340 13.38 -11.81 -19.42
CA GLY A 340 13.12 -12.83 -20.44
C GLY A 340 12.96 -14.22 -19.84
N ALA A 341 13.83 -14.59 -18.89
CA ALA A 341 13.72 -15.87 -18.18
C ALA A 341 12.42 -16.00 -17.37
N ALA A 342 12.00 -14.92 -16.69
CA ALA A 342 10.78 -14.90 -15.90
C ALA A 342 9.52 -14.98 -16.78
N PHE A 343 9.47 -14.23 -17.89
CA PHE A 343 8.37 -14.30 -18.86
C PHE A 343 8.30 -15.67 -19.54
N ALA A 344 9.44 -16.25 -19.94
CA ALA A 344 9.50 -17.61 -20.47
C ALA A 344 8.96 -18.64 -19.46
N ALA A 345 9.29 -18.49 -18.19
CA ALA A 345 8.78 -19.36 -17.14
C ALA A 345 7.28 -19.12 -16.85
N ALA A 346 6.75 -17.91 -17.06
CA ALA A 346 5.33 -17.60 -16.96
C ALA A 346 4.53 -18.31 -18.06
N VAL A 347 4.96 -18.19 -19.32
CA VAL A 347 4.28 -18.84 -20.46
C VAL A 347 4.42 -20.37 -20.43
N ALA A 348 5.52 -20.89 -19.87
CA ALA A 348 5.66 -22.33 -19.63
C ALA A 348 4.68 -22.85 -18.56
N ALA A 349 4.29 -22.00 -17.60
CA ALA A 349 3.32 -22.34 -16.57
C ALA A 349 1.88 -22.22 -17.07
N ASN A 350 1.59 -21.23 -17.91
CA ASN A 350 0.32 -21.11 -18.62
C ASN A 350 0.54 -20.50 -20.01
N GLY A 351 0.42 -21.34 -21.03
CA GLY A 351 0.66 -20.96 -22.42
C GLY A 351 -0.41 -20.06 -23.05
N ASP A 352 -1.51 -19.80 -22.34
CA ASP A 352 -2.60 -18.92 -22.77
C ASP A 352 -2.48 -17.49 -22.20
N PHE A 353 -1.45 -17.22 -21.38
CA PHE A 353 -1.21 -15.89 -20.83
C PHE A 353 -0.62 -14.95 -21.91
N VAL A 354 -1.51 -14.32 -22.69
CA VAL A 354 -1.17 -13.47 -23.84
C VAL A 354 -0.17 -12.37 -23.50
N GLU A 355 -0.41 -11.63 -22.41
CA GLU A 355 0.46 -10.52 -22.03
C GLU A 355 1.88 -10.99 -21.67
N ALA A 356 2.04 -12.20 -21.11
CA ALA A 356 3.37 -12.78 -20.86
C ALA A 356 4.12 -13.10 -22.17
N TRP A 357 3.42 -13.53 -23.23
CA TRP A 357 4.01 -13.71 -24.56
C TRP A 357 4.40 -12.37 -25.20
N VAL A 358 3.58 -11.33 -25.06
CA VAL A 358 3.88 -9.97 -25.53
C VAL A 358 5.18 -9.44 -24.90
N TRP A 359 5.29 -9.56 -23.58
CA TRP A 359 6.49 -9.12 -22.86
C TRP A 359 7.73 -9.97 -23.17
N LEU A 360 7.56 -11.29 -23.34
CA LEU A 360 8.65 -12.18 -23.77
C LEU A 360 9.18 -11.77 -25.15
N ALA A 361 8.29 -11.55 -26.11
CA ALA A 361 8.65 -11.13 -27.46
C ALA A 361 9.40 -9.80 -27.47
N ARG A 362 8.88 -8.81 -26.73
CA ARG A 362 9.52 -7.50 -26.57
C ARG A 362 10.94 -7.62 -26.01
N VAL A 363 11.12 -8.38 -24.92
CA VAL A 363 12.44 -8.56 -24.32
C VAL A 363 13.41 -9.26 -25.28
N HIS A 364 12.93 -10.25 -26.03
CA HIS A 364 13.76 -10.89 -27.07
C HIS A 364 14.19 -9.91 -28.16
N GLN A 365 13.32 -9.00 -28.62
CA GLN A 365 13.70 -7.95 -29.58
C GLN A 365 14.80 -7.04 -29.03
N GLU A 366 14.64 -6.57 -27.79
CA GLU A 366 15.59 -5.66 -27.16
C GLU A 366 16.95 -6.32 -26.89
N LEU A 367 16.96 -7.64 -26.70
CA LEU A 367 18.17 -8.47 -26.61
C LEU A 367 18.76 -8.84 -27.98
N GLY A 368 18.12 -8.43 -29.09
CA GLY A 368 18.53 -8.77 -30.46
C GLY A 368 18.28 -10.23 -30.84
N ARG A 369 17.50 -10.98 -30.04
CA ARG A 369 17.11 -12.37 -30.29
C ARG A 369 15.86 -12.39 -31.18
N TYR A 370 16.02 -11.92 -32.42
CA TYR A 370 14.88 -11.72 -33.33
C TYR A 370 14.14 -13.01 -33.70
N ASP A 371 14.83 -14.15 -33.77
CA ASP A 371 14.18 -15.45 -34.01
C ASP A 371 13.23 -15.82 -32.87
N ASP A 372 13.69 -15.74 -31.61
CA ASP A 372 12.88 -16.00 -30.42
C ASP A 372 11.70 -15.01 -30.32
N ALA A 373 11.92 -13.75 -30.69
CA ALA A 373 10.88 -12.72 -30.71
C ALA A 373 9.80 -13.01 -31.76
N VAL A 374 10.17 -13.48 -32.96
CA VAL A 374 9.21 -13.88 -34.00
C VAL A 374 8.33 -15.02 -33.49
N GLU A 375 8.91 -16.06 -32.88
CA GLU A 375 8.15 -17.18 -32.33
C GLU A 375 7.15 -16.71 -31.26
N ALA A 376 7.60 -15.84 -30.34
CA ALA A 376 6.74 -15.30 -29.30
C ALA A 376 5.60 -14.41 -29.86
N TRP A 377 5.88 -13.57 -30.86
CA TRP A 377 4.84 -12.75 -31.52
C TRP A 377 3.84 -13.58 -32.32
N GLU A 378 4.31 -14.61 -33.03
CA GLU A 378 3.43 -15.57 -33.71
C GLU A 378 2.53 -16.27 -32.70
N ARG A 379 3.06 -16.60 -31.52
CA ARG A 379 2.27 -17.20 -30.46
C ARG A 379 1.19 -16.26 -29.92
N VAL A 380 1.46 -14.96 -29.80
CA VAL A 380 0.43 -13.95 -29.48
C VAL A 380 -0.69 -13.97 -30.52
N LEU A 381 -0.36 -13.98 -31.81
CA LEU A 381 -1.37 -14.01 -32.89
C LEU A 381 -2.15 -15.32 -32.98
N VAL A 382 -1.60 -16.44 -32.49
CA VAL A 382 -2.35 -17.69 -32.35
C VAL A 382 -3.40 -17.58 -31.23
N LEU A 383 -3.08 -16.89 -30.13
CA LEU A 383 -3.99 -16.73 -28.98
C LEU A 383 -5.01 -15.60 -29.22
N ASP A 384 -4.57 -14.50 -29.81
CA ASP A 384 -5.40 -13.38 -30.24
C ASP A 384 -5.07 -12.97 -31.69
N PRO A 385 -5.78 -13.55 -32.68
CA PRO A 385 -5.59 -13.21 -34.09
C PRO A 385 -5.86 -11.75 -34.44
N ARG A 386 -6.50 -10.98 -33.55
CA ARG A 386 -6.83 -9.56 -33.75
C ARG A 386 -5.86 -8.60 -33.07
N ASP A 387 -4.83 -9.09 -32.37
CA ASP A 387 -3.85 -8.19 -31.74
C ASP A 387 -3.03 -7.45 -32.82
N GLU A 388 -3.38 -6.18 -33.03
CA GLU A 388 -2.73 -5.31 -34.01
C GLU A 388 -1.30 -4.97 -33.61
N ARG A 389 -1.01 -4.90 -32.30
CA ARG A 389 0.35 -4.64 -31.78
C ARG A 389 1.25 -5.80 -32.18
N ALA A 390 0.79 -7.03 -31.96
CA ALA A 390 1.55 -8.22 -32.31
C ALA A 390 1.82 -8.31 -33.83
N ARG A 391 0.84 -7.96 -34.67
CA ARG A 391 1.05 -7.92 -36.14
C ARG A 391 2.09 -6.88 -36.55
N TYR A 392 1.99 -5.67 -36.00
CA TYR A 392 2.95 -4.60 -36.23
C TYR A 392 4.36 -4.99 -35.77
N PHE A 393 4.50 -5.43 -34.52
CA PHE A 393 5.81 -5.79 -33.97
C PHE A 393 6.39 -7.05 -34.59
N LEU A 394 5.57 -8.01 -35.03
CA LEU A 394 6.04 -9.17 -35.81
C LEU A 394 6.66 -8.72 -37.13
N ASN A 395 6.01 -7.81 -37.87
CA ASN A 395 6.55 -7.27 -39.12
C ASN A 395 7.86 -6.52 -38.87
N VAL A 396 7.90 -5.66 -37.85
CA VAL A 396 9.14 -4.96 -37.44
C VAL A 396 10.23 -5.96 -37.05
N THR A 397 9.90 -7.00 -36.27
CA THR A 397 10.86 -8.03 -35.86
C THR A 397 11.37 -8.81 -37.07
N ARG A 398 10.51 -9.17 -38.03
CA ARG A 398 10.91 -9.86 -39.27
C ARG A 398 11.82 -9.00 -40.14
N GLN A 399 11.59 -7.69 -40.20
CA GLN A 399 12.51 -6.76 -40.86
C GLN A 399 13.87 -6.69 -40.15
N GLN A 400 13.86 -6.67 -38.81
CA GLN A 400 15.07 -6.65 -37.97
C GLN A 400 15.82 -7.99 -37.92
N ARG A 401 15.11 -9.10 -38.15
CA ARG A 401 15.67 -10.45 -38.36
C ARG A 401 16.55 -10.52 -39.63
N GLY A 402 16.46 -9.51 -40.49
CA GLY A 402 16.99 -9.50 -41.86
C GLY A 402 18.50 -9.36 -42.04
N VAL A 403 19.30 -9.31 -40.98
CA VAL A 403 20.76 -9.46 -41.10
C VAL A 403 21.35 -10.08 -39.84
N THR A 404 21.83 -11.33 -39.92
CA THR A 404 22.62 -11.92 -38.83
C THR A 404 23.82 -11.03 -38.46
N ALA A 405 24.30 -11.08 -37.22
CA ALA A 405 25.51 -10.34 -36.80
C ALA A 405 26.73 -10.60 -37.71
N ALA A 406 26.76 -11.75 -38.41
CA ALA A 406 27.78 -12.11 -39.39
C ALA A 406 27.70 -11.29 -40.70
N ALA A 407 26.50 -10.97 -41.19
CA ALA A 407 26.29 -10.16 -42.41
C ALA A 407 26.11 -8.65 -42.10
N GLY A 408 25.88 -8.29 -40.82
CA GLY A 408 25.50 -6.94 -40.38
C GLY A 408 26.43 -5.81 -40.84
N ALA A 409 27.74 -5.99 -40.66
CA ALA A 409 28.72 -4.98 -41.05
C ALA A 409 28.79 -4.77 -42.57
N VAL A 410 28.72 -5.86 -43.34
CA VAL A 410 28.77 -5.82 -44.81
C VAL A 410 27.48 -5.22 -45.38
N PHE A 411 26.34 -5.53 -44.79
CA PHE A 411 25.06 -4.94 -45.16
C PHE A 411 25.06 -3.42 -44.89
N ALA A 412 25.56 -2.98 -43.73
CA ALA A 412 25.67 -1.56 -43.40
C ALA A 412 26.60 -0.79 -44.37
N ASP A 413 27.75 -1.37 -44.73
CA ASP A 413 28.62 -0.84 -45.79
C ASP A 413 27.87 -0.67 -47.13
N GLY A 414 27.00 -1.62 -47.46
CA GLY A 414 26.18 -1.57 -48.68
C GLY A 414 25.16 -0.44 -48.68
N ILE A 415 24.50 -0.19 -47.54
CA ILE A 415 23.57 0.93 -47.36
C ILE A 415 24.31 2.26 -47.48
N ALA A 416 25.44 2.42 -46.79
CA ALA A 416 26.24 3.65 -46.86
C ALA A 416 26.73 3.94 -48.30
N ALA A 417 27.13 2.91 -49.04
CA ALA A 417 27.49 3.06 -50.45
C ALA A 417 26.30 3.45 -51.33
N PHE A 418 25.11 2.89 -51.06
CA PHE A 418 23.89 3.23 -51.78
C PHE A 418 23.48 4.69 -51.55
N GLU A 419 23.52 5.16 -50.30
CA GLU A 419 23.25 6.56 -49.93
C GLU A 419 24.25 7.53 -50.55
N ALA A 420 25.52 7.10 -50.69
CA ALA A 420 26.55 7.85 -51.44
C ALA A 420 26.36 7.78 -52.97
N ASN A 421 25.28 7.15 -53.45
CA ASN A 421 24.99 6.90 -54.86
C ASN A 421 26.08 6.07 -55.59
N ASP A 422 26.91 5.34 -54.83
CA ASP A 422 27.86 4.36 -55.36
C ASP A 422 27.17 3.00 -55.48
N LEU A 423 26.31 2.90 -56.49
CA LEU A 423 25.53 1.69 -56.78
C LEU A 423 26.40 0.47 -57.10
N ALA A 424 27.64 0.67 -57.57
CA ALA A 424 28.57 -0.42 -57.86
C ALA A 424 29.09 -1.07 -56.56
N THR A 425 29.54 -0.25 -55.61
CA THR A 425 29.99 -0.74 -54.30
C THR A 425 28.82 -1.29 -53.49
N ALA A 426 27.65 -0.62 -53.52
CA ALA A 426 26.43 -1.11 -52.86
C ALA A 426 26.05 -2.51 -53.32
N GLY A 427 26.01 -2.75 -54.64
CA GLY A 427 25.68 -4.07 -55.20
C GLY A 427 26.69 -5.15 -54.80
N MET A 428 27.97 -4.84 -54.75
CA MET A 428 29.02 -5.77 -54.29
C MET A 428 28.83 -6.14 -52.82
N ARG A 429 28.55 -5.16 -51.96
CA ARG A 429 28.32 -5.36 -50.52
C ARG A 429 27.04 -6.15 -50.25
N PHE A 430 25.93 -5.85 -50.91
CA PHE A 430 24.72 -6.66 -50.76
C PHE A 430 24.89 -8.08 -51.29
N THR A 431 25.64 -8.28 -52.39
CA THR A 431 25.99 -9.62 -52.89
C THR A 431 26.82 -10.40 -51.85
N GLU A 432 27.75 -9.73 -51.18
CA GLU A 432 28.53 -10.34 -50.10
C GLU A 432 27.67 -10.64 -48.87
N ALA A 433 26.73 -9.76 -48.51
CA ALA A 433 25.79 -9.96 -47.41
C ALA A 433 24.88 -11.17 -47.64
N VAL A 434 24.28 -11.32 -48.83
CA VAL A 434 23.45 -12.51 -49.16
C VAL A 434 24.26 -13.80 -49.28
N ARG A 435 25.58 -13.69 -49.52
CA ARG A 435 26.48 -14.86 -49.53
C ARG A 435 26.82 -15.32 -48.10
N ILE A 436 26.98 -14.36 -47.17
CA ILE A 436 27.21 -14.65 -45.76
C ILE A 436 25.92 -15.20 -45.13
N ASP A 437 24.78 -14.62 -45.50
CA ASP A 437 23.47 -14.96 -44.98
C ASP A 437 22.44 -15.07 -46.12
N PRO A 438 22.24 -16.28 -46.69
CA PRO A 438 21.31 -16.50 -47.80
C PRO A 438 19.83 -16.30 -47.47
N ASP A 439 19.49 -16.17 -46.19
CA ASP A 439 18.12 -15.94 -45.72
C ASP A 439 17.91 -14.50 -45.23
N ALA A 440 18.92 -13.63 -45.40
CA ALA A 440 18.83 -12.20 -45.14
C ALA A 440 17.89 -11.50 -46.14
N LEU A 441 16.58 -11.50 -45.83
CA LEU A 441 15.53 -10.88 -46.65
C LEU A 441 15.92 -9.47 -47.11
N GLN A 442 16.38 -8.63 -46.18
CA GLN A 442 16.74 -7.24 -46.49
C GLN A 442 17.94 -7.16 -47.43
N ALA A 443 18.94 -8.02 -47.30
CA ALA A 443 20.07 -8.06 -48.22
C ALA A 443 19.61 -8.42 -49.65
N TRP A 444 18.63 -9.32 -49.80
CA TRP A 444 18.03 -9.64 -51.11
C TRP A 444 17.20 -8.49 -51.67
N VAL A 445 16.37 -7.82 -50.86
CA VAL A 445 15.57 -6.65 -51.28
C VAL A 445 16.47 -5.52 -51.77
N TRP A 446 17.52 -5.18 -51.00
CA TRP A 446 18.45 -4.12 -51.38
C TRP A 446 19.32 -4.49 -52.59
N LEU A 447 19.71 -5.77 -52.73
CA LEU A 447 20.39 -6.25 -53.93
C LEU A 447 19.49 -6.11 -55.18
N GLY A 448 18.21 -6.48 -55.06
CA GLY A 448 17.21 -6.30 -56.11
C GLY A 448 17.05 -4.84 -56.50
N ARG A 449 16.94 -3.94 -55.50
CA ARG A 449 16.83 -2.50 -55.70
C ARG A 449 18.02 -1.90 -56.43
N VAL A 450 19.24 -2.25 -56.02
CA VAL A 450 20.47 -1.80 -56.68
C VAL A 450 20.54 -2.31 -58.12
N ALA A 451 20.24 -3.59 -58.35
CA ALA A 451 20.22 -4.16 -59.68
C ALA A 451 19.17 -3.48 -60.58
N PHE A 452 17.99 -3.17 -60.03
CA PHE A 452 16.91 -2.45 -60.71
C PHE A 452 17.34 -1.02 -61.08
N SER A 453 17.95 -0.27 -60.16
CA SER A 453 18.50 1.07 -60.44
C SER A 453 19.61 1.07 -61.49
N LEU A 454 20.37 -0.03 -61.59
CA LEU A 454 21.40 -0.24 -62.61
C LEU A 454 20.84 -0.79 -63.93
N GLN A 455 19.51 -0.93 -64.07
CA GLN A 455 18.83 -1.53 -65.22
C GLN A 455 19.28 -2.96 -65.54
N ARG A 456 19.78 -3.68 -64.53
CA ARG A 456 20.16 -5.10 -64.62
C ARG A 456 18.96 -5.96 -64.27
N TRP A 457 17.95 -5.92 -65.12
CA TRP A 457 16.62 -6.49 -64.87
C TRP A 457 16.68 -7.98 -64.52
N GLU A 458 17.50 -8.77 -65.22
CA GLU A 458 17.70 -10.20 -64.93
C GLU A 458 18.22 -10.45 -63.50
N ALA A 459 19.19 -9.64 -63.06
CA ALA A 459 19.74 -9.76 -61.70
C ALA A 459 18.76 -9.25 -60.64
N ALA A 460 17.99 -8.21 -60.96
CA ALA A 460 16.92 -7.71 -60.09
C ALA A 460 15.82 -8.75 -59.91
N ALA A 461 15.40 -9.41 -60.99
CA ALA A 461 14.42 -10.49 -60.96
C ALA A 461 14.86 -11.66 -60.07
N VAL A 462 16.12 -12.09 -60.18
CA VAL A 462 16.67 -13.15 -59.31
C VAL A 462 16.64 -12.75 -57.83
N ALA A 463 17.06 -11.52 -57.51
CA ALA A 463 17.13 -11.05 -56.14
C ALA A 463 15.74 -10.84 -55.53
N TYR A 464 14.81 -10.21 -56.26
CA TYR A 464 13.43 -10.01 -55.79
C TYR A 464 12.63 -11.30 -55.72
N ARG A 465 12.83 -12.26 -56.63
CA ARG A 465 12.23 -13.59 -56.51
C ARG A 465 12.67 -14.29 -55.24
N ARG A 466 13.97 -14.24 -54.91
CA ARG A 466 14.47 -14.79 -53.65
C ARG A 466 13.92 -14.07 -52.43
N ALA A 467 13.76 -12.74 -52.50
CA ALA A 467 13.09 -11.98 -51.45
C ALA A 467 11.61 -12.38 -51.30
N ALA A 468 10.88 -12.58 -52.40
CA ALA A 468 9.48 -13.01 -52.41
C ALA A 468 9.32 -14.44 -51.86
N GLU A 469 10.27 -15.34 -52.12
CA GLU A 469 10.31 -16.67 -51.50
C GLU A 469 10.48 -16.59 -49.97
N LEU A 470 11.27 -15.63 -49.48
CA LEU A 470 11.52 -15.40 -48.06
C LEU A 470 10.38 -14.65 -47.36
N ALA A 471 9.56 -13.89 -48.11
CA ALA A 471 8.42 -13.12 -47.63
C ALA A 471 7.22 -13.21 -48.61
N PRO A 472 6.52 -14.37 -48.66
CA PRO A 472 5.48 -14.63 -49.66
C PRO A 472 4.19 -13.81 -49.45
N ASP A 473 4.02 -13.19 -48.27
CA ASP A 473 2.86 -12.34 -47.94
C ASP A 473 3.16 -10.84 -48.09
N ASP A 474 4.31 -10.48 -48.68
CA ASP A 474 4.71 -9.09 -48.90
C ASP A 474 4.39 -8.66 -50.35
N ASP A 475 3.25 -8.00 -50.52
CA ASP A 475 2.73 -7.56 -51.82
C ASP A 475 3.70 -6.62 -52.56
N ASP A 476 4.49 -5.82 -51.84
CA ASP A 476 5.47 -4.89 -52.44
C ASP A 476 6.63 -5.68 -53.05
N ILE A 477 7.17 -6.67 -52.34
CA ILE A 477 8.24 -7.53 -52.85
C ILE A 477 7.74 -8.36 -54.04
N ALA A 478 6.51 -8.88 -53.97
CA ALA A 478 5.89 -9.61 -55.06
C ALA A 478 5.74 -8.74 -56.32
N PHE A 479 5.25 -7.51 -56.17
CA PHE A 479 5.16 -6.54 -57.26
C PHE A 479 6.53 -6.27 -57.91
N PHE A 480 7.58 -6.02 -57.11
CA PHE A 480 8.92 -5.76 -57.66
C PHE A 480 9.54 -6.99 -58.32
N ALA A 481 9.22 -8.20 -57.87
CA ALA A 481 9.66 -9.44 -58.51
C ALA A 481 9.03 -9.61 -59.90
N GLU A 482 7.71 -9.46 -60.00
CA GLU A 482 6.98 -9.54 -61.28
C GLU A 482 7.44 -8.46 -62.27
N GLU A 483 7.59 -7.23 -61.80
CA GLU A 483 8.01 -6.11 -62.63
C GLU A 483 9.45 -6.29 -63.14
N ALA A 484 10.36 -6.75 -62.29
CA ALA A 484 11.73 -7.05 -62.71
C ALA A 484 11.79 -8.20 -63.72
N GLU A 485 10.94 -9.23 -63.60
CA GLU A 485 10.84 -10.33 -64.56
C GLU A 485 10.29 -9.86 -65.91
N ARG A 486 9.24 -9.02 -65.89
CA ARG A 486 8.67 -8.40 -67.10
C ARG A 486 9.70 -7.58 -67.87
N LEU A 487 10.53 -6.80 -67.17
CA LEU A 487 11.58 -5.98 -67.77
C LEU A 487 12.79 -6.82 -68.23
N ALA A 488 13.06 -7.96 -67.58
CA ALA A 488 14.13 -8.88 -67.96
C ALA A 488 13.80 -9.69 -69.22
N ASN A 489 12.50 -9.94 -69.47
CA ASN A 489 12.03 -10.67 -70.64
C ASN A 489 10.92 -9.87 -71.35
N PRO A 490 11.26 -8.74 -72.00
CA PRO A 490 10.27 -7.94 -72.69
C PRO A 490 9.64 -8.78 -73.81
N GLU A 491 8.32 -8.94 -73.80
CA GLU A 491 7.63 -9.56 -74.92
C GLU A 491 7.95 -8.81 -76.22
N PRO A 492 8.11 -9.51 -77.37
CA PRO A 492 8.36 -8.84 -78.63
C PRO A 492 7.19 -7.91 -78.94
N GLU A 493 7.49 -6.62 -79.07
CA GLU A 493 6.57 -5.56 -79.44
C GLU A 493 5.82 -5.97 -80.71
N VAL A 494 4.52 -6.26 -80.59
CA VAL A 494 3.67 -6.58 -81.73
C VAL A 494 3.46 -5.27 -82.47
N LEU A 495 4.26 -5.03 -83.52
CA LEU A 495 4.00 -3.96 -84.47
C LEU A 495 2.72 -4.33 -85.24
N GLU A 496 1.58 -3.83 -84.78
CA GLU A 496 0.35 -3.84 -85.57
C GLU A 496 0.56 -2.92 -86.78
N GLU A 497 0.80 -3.52 -87.95
CA GLU A 497 0.68 -2.83 -89.24
C GLU A 497 -0.80 -2.43 -89.42
N GLU A 498 -1.12 -1.16 -89.19
CA GLU A 498 -2.42 -0.59 -89.57
C GLU A 498 -2.58 -0.66 -91.09
N ALA A 499 -3.52 -1.51 -91.53
CA ALA A 499 -4.00 -1.59 -92.91
C ALA A 499 -4.83 -0.33 -93.26
N PRO A 500 -4.85 0.10 -94.54
CA PRO A 500 -5.42 1.38 -94.92
C PRO A 500 -6.96 1.39 -94.79
N GLU A 501 -7.49 2.45 -94.18
CA GLU A 501 -8.92 2.71 -94.02
C GLU A 501 -9.60 2.90 -95.40
N GLU A 502 -10.66 2.10 -95.65
CA GLU A 502 -11.59 2.31 -96.77
C GLU A 502 -12.54 3.47 -96.44
N GLU A 503 -12.57 4.48 -97.33
CA GLU A 503 -13.52 5.59 -97.31
C GLU A 503 -14.98 5.09 -97.44
N VAL A 504 -15.85 5.50 -96.53
CA VAL A 504 -17.31 5.36 -96.65
C VAL A 504 -17.95 6.76 -96.55
N PRO A 505 -18.86 7.15 -97.46
CA PRO A 505 -19.22 8.55 -97.68
C PRO A 505 -20.28 9.11 -96.71
N GLU A 506 -20.26 10.44 -96.62
CA GLU A 506 -21.09 11.36 -95.85
C GLU A 506 -22.61 11.13 -95.98
N GLU A 507 -23.32 11.19 -94.85
CA GLU A 507 -24.76 11.47 -94.81
C GLU A 507 -25.04 12.58 -93.77
N GLU A 508 -25.83 13.56 -94.20
CA GLU A 508 -25.98 14.91 -93.65
C GLU A 508 -27.19 15.04 -92.67
N VAL A 509 -26.94 15.70 -91.53
CA VAL A 509 -27.82 16.53 -90.65
C VAL A 509 -29.07 15.92 -89.96
N PRO A 510 -29.63 16.49 -88.84
CA PRO A 510 -29.50 17.87 -88.34
C PRO A 510 -29.25 18.11 -86.83
N GLU A 511 -28.90 19.37 -86.57
CA GLU A 511 -28.71 20.10 -85.32
C GLU A 511 -29.91 20.06 -84.35
N GLU A 512 -29.64 19.97 -83.04
CA GLU A 512 -30.53 20.52 -82.02
C GLU A 512 -29.73 21.04 -80.80
N GLU A 513 -30.31 22.03 -80.13
CA GLU A 513 -29.69 23.16 -79.43
C GLU A 513 -29.03 22.87 -78.06
N VAL A 514 -28.11 23.78 -77.70
CA VAL A 514 -27.43 23.94 -76.39
C VAL A 514 -28.39 24.62 -75.37
N PRO A 515 -28.15 24.48 -74.05
CA PRO A 515 -27.53 25.61 -73.29
C PRO A 515 -26.47 25.13 -72.28
N GLU A 516 -25.28 25.77 -72.17
CA GLU A 516 -24.93 26.90 -71.26
C GLU A 516 -25.32 26.60 -69.80
N GLU A 517 -24.45 26.52 -68.78
CA GLU A 517 -23.33 27.32 -68.24
C GLU A 517 -22.71 26.42 -67.12
N GLU A 518 -21.51 26.56 -66.55
CA GLU A 518 -20.83 27.75 -66.03
C GLU A 518 -19.39 27.33 -65.67
N VAL A 519 -18.41 28.14 -66.07
CA VAL A 519 -16.99 28.03 -65.66
C VAL A 519 -16.78 29.04 -64.55
N GLN A 520 -16.18 28.63 -63.42
CA GLN A 520 -15.47 29.54 -62.53
C GLN A 520 -14.10 28.96 -62.18
N GLU A 521 -13.07 29.58 -62.77
CA GLU A 521 -11.71 29.63 -62.26
C GLU A 521 -11.65 30.54 -61.03
N GLU A 522 -10.82 30.20 -60.04
CA GLU A 522 -9.98 31.13 -59.26
C GLU A 522 -9.08 30.27 -58.35
N GLU A 523 -7.79 30.16 -58.69
CA GLU A 523 -6.65 30.93 -58.15
C GLU A 523 -6.20 30.55 -56.72
N SER A 524 -5.03 29.89 -56.69
CA SER A 524 -3.91 30.03 -55.75
C SER A 524 -4.17 30.30 -54.26
N ALA A 525 -3.67 29.41 -53.41
CA ALA A 525 -2.86 29.81 -52.26
C ALA A 525 -1.96 28.68 -51.76
N SER A 526 -0.65 28.92 -51.88
CA SER A 526 0.40 28.25 -51.13
C SER A 526 0.15 28.39 -49.62
N GLY A 527 0.21 27.27 -48.89
CA GLY A 527 0.12 27.23 -47.45
C GLY A 527 0.67 25.93 -46.92
N ASP A 528 1.96 25.95 -46.61
CA ASP A 528 2.65 25.00 -45.72
C ASP A 528 1.90 24.86 -44.39
N PRO A 529 1.75 23.64 -43.86
CA PRO A 529 1.70 23.44 -42.43
C PRO A 529 2.74 22.39 -42.00
N GLY A 530 3.89 22.88 -41.54
CA GLY A 530 4.16 22.93 -40.10
C GLY A 530 4.23 21.58 -39.39
N GLU A 531 5.45 21.18 -39.08
CA GLU A 531 5.82 20.20 -38.05
C GLU A 531 4.98 20.36 -36.77
N PRO A 532 4.48 19.28 -36.14
CA PRO A 532 4.17 19.32 -34.73
C PRO A 532 5.43 19.01 -33.92
N GLU A 533 5.75 19.99 -33.09
CA GLU A 533 6.78 20.00 -32.05
C GLU A 533 6.79 18.71 -31.20
N GLY A 534 8.00 18.25 -30.92
CA GLY A 534 8.26 17.18 -29.95
C GLY A 534 7.86 17.61 -28.55
N VAL A 535 6.83 16.95 -28.00
CA VAL A 535 6.59 16.92 -26.56
C VAL A 535 7.57 15.90 -25.97
N GLY A 536 8.65 16.40 -25.40
CA GLY A 536 9.53 15.61 -24.54
C GLY A 536 8.82 15.34 -23.21
N ASP A 537 8.21 14.17 -23.09
CA ASP A 537 7.91 13.60 -21.78
C ASP A 537 9.20 12.97 -21.23
N GLU A 538 9.89 13.74 -20.38
CA GLU A 538 10.83 13.19 -19.41
C GLU A 538 10.06 12.23 -18.47
N PRO A 539 10.49 10.97 -18.30
CA PRO A 539 9.94 10.14 -17.24
C PRO A 539 10.39 10.70 -15.90
N ALA A 540 9.41 11.18 -15.13
CA ALA A 540 9.56 11.57 -13.74
C ALA A 540 10.27 10.46 -12.95
N ALA A 541 11.29 10.85 -12.19
CA ALA A 541 12.03 9.97 -11.29
C ALA A 541 11.07 9.26 -10.30
N PRO A 542 11.28 7.96 -10.00
CA PRO A 542 10.46 7.26 -9.02
C PRO A 542 10.61 7.90 -7.65
N ALA A 543 9.48 8.22 -7.02
CA ALA A 543 9.40 8.70 -5.66
C ALA A 543 10.04 7.66 -4.72
N GLU A 544 11.03 8.10 -3.94
CA GLU A 544 11.64 7.32 -2.88
C GLU A 544 10.58 6.86 -1.87
N VAL A 545 10.52 5.55 -1.64
CA VAL A 545 9.72 4.94 -0.59
C VAL A 545 10.35 5.34 0.76
N PRO A 546 9.63 5.98 1.70
CA PRO A 546 10.20 6.30 3.00
C PRO A 546 10.44 5.01 3.80
N ASP A 547 11.71 4.76 4.13
CA ASP A 547 12.12 3.76 5.10
C ASP A 547 11.64 4.19 6.50
N LEU A 548 10.60 3.53 7.03
CA LEU A 548 10.04 3.80 8.36
C LEU A 548 10.78 3.04 9.49
N ARG A 549 12.08 2.77 9.33
CA ARG A 549 12.91 2.12 10.37
C ARG A 549 14.02 3.00 10.93
N SER A 550 13.76 4.29 11.14
CA SER A 550 14.64 5.13 11.97
C SER A 550 13.98 6.46 12.35
N THR A 551 13.04 6.41 13.29
CA THR A 551 12.75 7.58 14.13
C THR A 551 13.30 7.30 15.52
N GLU A 552 14.56 7.67 15.74
CA GLU A 552 15.07 7.91 17.09
C GLU A 552 14.28 9.09 17.69
N PRO A 553 13.70 8.97 18.89
CA PRO A 553 13.13 10.11 19.57
C PRO A 553 14.28 10.97 20.12
N GLY A 554 14.40 12.16 19.56
CA GLY A 554 15.32 13.19 20.00
C GLY A 554 15.14 13.54 21.47
N GLU A 555 16.28 13.57 22.14
CA GLU A 555 16.57 14.35 23.33
C GLU A 555 16.16 15.81 23.11
N ASP A 556 15.27 16.33 23.96
CA ASP A 556 15.39 17.64 24.63
C ASP A 556 14.03 18.08 25.16
N LEU A 557 13.76 17.79 26.43
CA LEU A 557 13.07 18.68 27.35
C LEU A 557 13.61 18.40 28.76
N ARG A 558 14.48 19.30 29.23
CA ARG A 558 14.81 19.46 30.65
C ARG A 558 13.70 20.20 31.37
#